data_AF-A0A9N9L559-F1
#
_entry.id   AF-A0A9N9L559-F1
#
_cell.length_a   1.000
_cell.length_b   1.000
_cell.length_c   1.000
_cell.angle_alpha   90.00
_cell.angle_beta   90.00
_cell.angle_gamma   90.00
#
_symmetry.space_group_name_H-M   'P 1'
#
loop_
_entity.id
_entity.type
_entity.pdbx_description
1 polymer ?
#
loop_
_entity_poly.entity_id
_entity_poly.type
_entity_poly.pdbx_seq_one_letter_code
_entity_poly.pdbx_strand_id
1 'polypeptide(L)'
;MILSTCFCLLALATFSTTLPLDQSRPFALVILSKDKTYNNTTLIPCAKGKGGPFESFNLNYTSSPTLGYLTHEITNTRSSSGLANKSAPMAFNSAESYKVPIFGTAGLDVATKVVFDEKNFLGVLDDSGSGDGKFDKWYVCDINTGIVYPSVVWSSGNKAPQLASCVKVDVMRAFA
;
A
#
# COMPACT_ATOMS: atom_id res chain seq x y z
N MET A 1 41.32 52.72 -19.78
CA MET A 1 39.85 52.60 -19.59
C MET A 1 39.52 51.12 -19.72
N ILE A 2 39.46 50.39 -18.59
CA ILE A 2 39.19 48.94 -18.57
C ILE A 2 37.79 48.78 -17.98
N LEU A 3 36.85 48.32 -18.80
CA LEU A 3 35.45 48.14 -18.45
C LEU A 3 35.32 46.79 -17.70
N SER A 4 35.11 46.84 -16.39
CA SER A 4 34.85 45.66 -15.56
C SER A 4 33.39 45.25 -15.73
N THR A 5 33.13 44.18 -16.48
CA THR A 5 31.81 43.56 -16.62
C THR A 5 31.57 42.62 -15.44
N CYS A 6 30.71 43.05 -14.52
CA CYS A 6 30.24 42.23 -13.41
C CYS A 6 29.23 41.19 -13.94
N PHE A 7 29.61 39.91 -13.89
CA PHE A 7 28.78 38.78 -14.33
C PHE A 7 27.86 38.36 -13.17
N CYS A 8 26.59 38.77 -13.20
CA CYS A 8 25.59 38.28 -12.26
C CYS A 8 25.15 36.85 -12.66
N LEU A 9 25.65 35.84 -11.95
CA LEU A 9 25.14 34.47 -11.99
C LEU A 9 23.75 34.42 -11.38
N LEU A 10 22.71 34.34 -12.22
CA LEU A 10 21.33 34.09 -11.79
C LEU A 10 21.19 32.61 -11.43
N ALA A 11 21.24 32.27 -10.14
CA ALA A 11 20.96 30.91 -9.67
C ALA A 11 19.45 30.64 -9.74
N LEU A 12 19.01 29.85 -10.72
CA LEU A 12 17.65 29.32 -10.76
C LEU A 12 17.47 28.31 -9.62
N ALA A 13 16.79 28.73 -8.55
CA ALA A 13 16.28 27.81 -7.53
C ALA A 13 15.12 27.02 -8.13
N THR A 14 15.37 25.76 -8.48
CA THR A 14 14.32 24.81 -8.85
C THR A 14 13.54 24.44 -7.59
N PHE A 15 12.34 24.98 -7.43
CA PHE A 15 11.40 24.52 -6.41
C PHE A 15 10.80 23.18 -6.88
N SER A 16 11.17 22.08 -6.24
CA SER A 16 10.45 20.81 -6.39
C SER A 16 9.13 20.92 -5.63
N THR A 17 8.03 21.21 -6.32
CA THR A 17 6.69 21.16 -5.72
C THR A 17 6.27 19.70 -5.58
N THR A 18 6.58 19.09 -4.43
CA THR A 18 5.89 17.86 -4.03
C THR A 18 4.46 18.24 -3.65
N LEU A 19 3.48 17.70 -4.36
CA LEU A 19 2.07 17.92 -3.99
C LEU A 19 1.83 17.24 -2.63
N PRO A 20 1.27 17.94 -1.63
CA PRO A 20 0.90 17.31 -0.37
C PRO A 20 -0.16 16.23 -0.65
N LEU A 21 0.02 15.05 -0.04
CA LEU A 21 -0.99 14.00 -0.08
C LEU A 21 -1.98 14.25 1.06
N ASP A 22 -3.27 14.31 0.74
CA ASP A 22 -4.34 14.21 1.71
C ASP A 22 -4.42 12.77 2.23
N GLN A 23 -4.94 12.61 3.45
CA GLN A 23 -5.11 11.29 4.07
C GLN A 23 -6.58 11.02 4.35
N SER A 24 -7.07 9.84 3.99
CA SER A 24 -8.42 9.42 4.34
C SER A 24 -8.57 9.22 5.85
N ARG A 25 -9.81 9.26 6.33
CA ARG A 25 -10.12 8.71 7.65
C ARG A 25 -9.65 7.23 7.75
N PRO A 26 -9.27 6.74 8.94
CA PRO A 26 -8.83 5.37 9.11
C PRO A 26 -9.94 4.36 8.79
N PHE A 27 -9.56 3.19 8.27
CA PHE A 27 -10.46 2.08 7.95
C PHE A 27 -9.81 0.72 8.21
N ALA A 28 -10.62 -0.32 8.36
CA ALA A 28 -10.17 -1.70 8.35
C ALA A 28 -10.19 -2.25 6.92
N LEU A 29 -9.35 -3.24 6.62
CA LEU A 29 -9.50 -4.07 5.43
C LEU A 29 -10.13 -5.40 5.83
N VAL A 30 -11.18 -5.80 5.13
CA VAL A 30 -12.00 -6.97 5.43
C VAL A 30 -12.00 -7.91 4.24
N ILE A 31 -11.90 -9.20 4.52
CA ILE A 31 -11.92 -10.26 3.52
C ILE A 31 -13.34 -10.77 3.29
N LEU A 32 -13.68 -10.91 2.01
CA LEU A 32 -14.87 -11.61 1.55
C LEU A 32 -14.42 -12.75 0.63
N SER A 33 -14.80 -13.97 0.98
CA SER A 33 -14.45 -15.21 0.28
C SER A 33 -15.70 -15.87 -0.29
N LYS A 34 -15.62 -16.43 -1.49
CA LYS A 34 -16.77 -17.10 -2.13
C LYS A 34 -17.26 -18.32 -1.36
N ASP A 35 -16.33 -19.07 -0.76
CA ASP A 35 -16.60 -20.26 0.06
C ASP A 35 -16.94 -19.92 1.52
N LYS A 36 -16.94 -18.63 1.88
CA LYS A 36 -17.20 -18.08 3.22
C LYS A 36 -16.14 -18.39 4.27
N THR A 37 -15.05 -19.08 3.92
CA THR A 37 -13.99 -19.48 4.85
C THR A 37 -13.35 -18.29 5.57
N TYR A 38 -13.24 -17.14 4.89
CA TYR A 38 -12.58 -15.93 5.40
C TYR A 38 -13.52 -14.72 5.48
N ASN A 39 -14.84 -14.92 5.42
CA ASN A 39 -15.79 -13.80 5.43
C ASN A 39 -15.70 -13.01 6.73
N ASN A 40 -15.65 -11.68 6.60
CA ASN A 40 -15.57 -10.73 7.70
C ASN A 40 -14.26 -10.80 8.50
N THR A 41 -13.23 -11.49 7.99
CA THR A 41 -11.90 -11.48 8.61
C THR A 41 -11.22 -10.14 8.34
N THR A 42 -10.81 -9.44 9.40
CA THR A 42 -10.03 -8.20 9.29
C THR A 42 -8.55 -8.49 9.07
N LEU A 43 -7.94 -7.78 8.13
CA LEU A 43 -6.50 -7.85 7.89
C LEU A 43 -5.72 -7.06 8.93
N ILE A 44 -4.58 -7.63 9.30
CA ILE A 44 -3.63 -7.05 10.24
C ILE A 44 -2.29 -6.93 9.48
N PRO A 45 -1.74 -5.73 9.27
CA PRO A 45 -0.44 -5.57 8.65
C PRO A 45 0.66 -6.26 9.46
N CYS A 46 1.53 -6.99 8.74
CA CYS A 46 2.72 -7.58 9.36
C CYS A 46 3.79 -6.50 9.58
N ALA A 47 3.66 -5.69 10.63
CA ALA A 47 4.71 -4.76 11.06
C ALA A 47 5.61 -5.42 12.12
N LYS A 48 6.95 -5.34 11.94
CA LYS A 48 7.90 -5.70 13.01
C LYS A 48 7.78 -4.67 14.15
N GLY A 49 6.90 -4.92 15.10
CA GLY A 49 6.77 -4.14 16.32
C GLY A 49 5.32 -3.83 16.68
N LYS A 50 4.76 -4.71 17.53
CA LYS A 50 3.51 -4.53 18.31
C LYS A 50 2.24 -4.21 17.52
N GLY A 51 1.48 -5.27 17.23
CA GLY A 51 0.10 -5.15 16.78
C GLY A 51 -0.83 -4.72 17.91
N GLY A 52 -1.62 -3.68 17.66
CA GLY A 52 -2.72 -3.27 18.53
C GLY A 52 -4.05 -3.94 18.13
N PRO A 53 -5.09 -3.90 18.99
CA PRO A 53 -6.38 -4.56 18.74
C PRO A 53 -7.21 -3.94 17.59
N PHE A 54 -6.73 -2.83 16.98
CA PHE A 54 -7.35 -2.18 15.83
C PHE A 54 -6.24 -1.64 14.91
N GLU A 55 -5.75 -2.45 13.98
CA GLU A 55 -4.82 -1.95 12.97
C GLU A 55 -5.61 -1.29 11.86
N SER A 56 -5.58 0.04 11.86
CA SER A 56 -6.21 0.84 10.81
C SER A 56 -5.26 1.06 9.65
N PHE A 57 -5.84 1.10 8.47
CA PHE A 57 -5.24 1.55 7.24
C PHE A 57 -5.74 2.95 6.90
N ASN A 58 -4.94 3.68 6.13
CA ASN A 58 -5.32 4.95 5.53
C ASN A 58 -4.99 4.94 4.04
N LEU A 59 -5.67 5.79 3.27
CA LEU A 59 -5.32 6.07 1.89
C LEU A 59 -4.72 7.46 1.81
N ASN A 60 -3.48 7.57 1.33
CA ASN A 60 -2.87 8.86 1.00
C ASN A 60 -3.12 9.17 -0.48
N TYR A 61 -3.79 10.27 -0.79
CA TYR A 61 -4.27 10.61 -2.14
C TYR A 61 -4.02 12.08 -2.51
N THR A 62 -4.05 12.41 -3.80
CA THR A 62 -3.85 13.80 -4.27
C THR A 62 -5.15 14.52 -4.65
N SER A 63 -6.17 13.80 -5.09
CA SER A 63 -7.38 14.40 -5.67
C SER A 63 -8.67 13.64 -5.35
N SER A 64 -8.61 12.33 -5.11
CA SER A 64 -9.78 11.51 -4.85
C SER A 64 -9.52 10.49 -3.74
N PRO A 65 -10.39 10.37 -2.72
CA PRO A 65 -10.23 9.43 -1.61
C PRO A 65 -10.52 7.97 -2.00
N THR A 66 -10.43 7.64 -3.28
CA THR A 66 -10.54 6.30 -3.83
C THR A 66 -9.26 5.84 -4.49
N LEU A 67 -8.35 6.75 -4.86
CA LEU A 67 -7.13 6.43 -5.59
C LEU A 67 -5.90 7.00 -4.87
N GLY A 68 -4.94 6.16 -4.53
CA GLY A 68 -3.76 6.62 -3.80
C GLY A 68 -2.84 5.51 -3.33
N TYR A 69 -2.10 5.77 -2.26
CA TYR A 69 -1.23 4.81 -1.62
C TYR A 69 -1.87 4.30 -0.34
N LEU A 70 -2.06 2.98 -0.24
CA LEU A 70 -2.49 2.36 1.00
C LEU A 70 -1.35 2.46 2.01
N THR A 71 -1.64 2.93 3.21
CA THR A 71 -0.66 3.11 4.28
C THR A 71 -1.16 2.53 5.59
N HIS A 72 -0.22 2.20 6.46
CA HIS A 72 -0.44 1.84 7.86
C HIS A 72 0.55 2.61 8.73
N GLU A 73 0.15 2.97 9.94
CA GLU A 73 1.01 3.71 10.86
C GLU A 73 1.81 2.75 11.76
N ILE A 74 3.14 2.73 11.59
CA ILE A 74 4.03 1.99 12.47
C ILE A 74 4.41 2.90 13.64
N THR A 75 3.90 2.57 14.82
CA THR A 75 4.15 3.36 16.03
C THR A 75 5.55 3.15 16.59
N ASN A 76 6.09 4.15 17.30
CA ASN A 76 7.38 4.06 18.02
C ASN A 76 8.57 3.64 17.13
N THR A 77 8.60 4.07 15.88
CA THR A 77 9.75 3.85 15.00
C THR A 77 10.91 4.74 15.44
N ARG A 78 12.11 4.15 15.58
CA ARG A 78 13.33 4.92 15.92
C ARG A 78 13.79 5.72 14.70
N SER A 79 13.95 7.03 14.89
CA SER A 79 14.56 7.97 13.95
C SER A 79 15.78 8.65 14.59
N SER A 80 16.49 9.47 13.82
CA SER A 80 17.56 10.34 14.33
C SER A 80 17.07 11.39 15.33
N SER A 81 15.77 11.70 15.34
CA SER A 81 15.15 12.69 16.21
C SER A 81 14.41 12.09 17.42
N GLY A 82 14.41 10.75 17.58
CA GLY A 82 13.76 10.06 18.70
C GLY A 82 12.82 8.94 18.25
N LEU A 83 11.78 8.67 19.04
CA LEU A 83 10.70 7.76 18.64
C LEU A 83 9.60 8.58 17.98
N ALA A 84 9.18 8.16 16.79
CA ALA A 84 8.08 8.79 16.07
C ALA A 84 7.23 7.72 15.37
N ASN A 85 5.97 8.06 15.11
CA ASN A 85 5.12 7.23 14.28
C ASN A 85 5.52 7.43 12.82
N LYS A 86 5.56 6.34 12.06
CA LYS A 86 5.94 6.34 10.64
C LYS A 86 4.77 5.85 9.80
N SER A 87 4.27 6.70 8.91
CA SER A 87 3.38 6.24 7.84
C SER A 87 4.17 5.34 6.90
N ALA A 88 3.74 4.09 6.83
CA ALA A 88 4.36 3.04 6.03
C ALA A 88 3.47 2.75 4.82
N PRO A 89 3.89 3.07 3.59
CA PRO A 89 3.13 2.70 2.41
C PRO A 89 3.27 1.21 2.09
N MET A 90 2.24 0.67 1.46
CA MET A 90 2.21 -0.67 0.92
C MET A 90 3.08 -0.75 -0.34
N ALA A 91 3.92 -1.77 -0.42
CA ALA A 91 4.54 -2.21 -1.66
C ALA A 91 4.47 -3.74 -1.76
N PHE A 92 4.59 -4.26 -2.98
CA PHE A 92 4.68 -5.68 -3.20
C PHE A 92 6.11 -6.21 -3.05
N ASN A 93 6.26 -7.42 -2.52
CA ASN A 93 7.52 -8.15 -2.62
C ASN A 93 7.77 -8.69 -4.06
N SER A 94 8.98 -9.19 -4.31
CA SER A 94 9.41 -9.69 -5.62
C SER A 94 9.09 -11.18 -5.86
N ALA A 95 7.91 -11.66 -5.45
CA ALA A 95 7.54 -13.07 -5.65
C ALA A 95 6.93 -13.33 -7.05
N GLU A 96 7.26 -14.49 -7.65
CA GLU A 96 7.08 -14.73 -9.09
C GLU A 96 5.64 -15.09 -9.49
N SER A 97 4.94 -15.97 -8.75
CA SER A 97 3.55 -16.37 -9.08
C SER A 97 2.48 -15.58 -8.33
N TYR A 98 2.85 -14.91 -7.25
CA TYR A 98 2.02 -14.01 -6.46
C TYR A 98 2.90 -12.96 -5.80
N LYS A 99 2.31 -11.86 -5.36
CA LYS A 99 2.97 -10.80 -4.62
C LYS A 99 2.32 -10.62 -3.26
N VAL A 100 3.13 -10.44 -2.23
CA VAL A 100 2.67 -10.20 -0.86
C VAL A 100 2.73 -8.69 -0.60
N PRO A 101 1.63 -8.06 -0.13
CA PRO A 101 1.66 -6.70 0.39
C PRO A 101 2.57 -6.59 1.62
N ILE A 102 3.53 -5.67 1.60
CA ILE A 102 4.43 -5.36 2.71
C ILE A 102 4.32 -3.89 3.04
N PHE A 103 4.28 -3.59 4.34
CA PHE A 103 4.31 -2.23 4.88
C PHE A 103 5.64 -1.98 5.60
N GLY A 104 6.23 -0.81 5.37
CA GLY A 104 7.33 -0.29 6.21
C GLY A 104 8.72 -0.40 5.60
N THR A 105 8.89 -1.22 4.56
CA THR A 105 10.14 -1.37 3.80
C THR A 105 10.25 -0.43 2.60
N ALA A 106 9.13 0.17 2.17
CA ALA A 106 9.04 1.02 1.00
C ALA A 106 8.93 2.51 1.36
N GLY A 107 9.58 3.37 0.57
CA GLY A 107 9.21 4.77 0.42
C GLY A 107 8.05 4.92 -0.58
N LEU A 108 7.50 6.13 -0.71
CA LEU A 108 6.40 6.40 -1.66
C LEU A 108 6.82 6.23 -3.14
N ASP A 109 8.12 6.31 -3.42
CA ASP A 109 8.74 6.13 -4.74
C ASP A 109 8.64 4.71 -5.29
N VAL A 110 8.51 3.71 -4.40
CA VAL A 110 8.33 2.29 -4.76
C VAL A 110 7.01 1.72 -4.25
N ALA A 111 6.16 2.58 -3.67
CA ALA A 111 4.86 2.20 -3.16
C ALA A 111 3.90 1.83 -4.29
N THR A 112 3.07 0.83 -4.05
CA THR A 112 2.04 0.41 -5.00
C THR A 112 0.83 1.34 -4.89
N LYS A 113 0.42 1.94 -6.01
CA LYS A 113 -0.87 2.65 -6.08
C LYS A 113 -2.03 1.67 -6.09
N VAL A 114 -3.03 1.98 -5.29
CA VAL A 114 -4.27 1.21 -5.18
C VAL A 114 -5.46 2.09 -5.49
N VAL A 115 -6.57 1.45 -5.82
CA VAL A 115 -7.85 2.11 -6.03
C VAL A 115 -8.95 1.37 -5.29
N PHE A 116 -9.98 2.08 -4.84
CA PHE A 116 -11.21 1.51 -4.31
C PHE A 116 -12.36 1.79 -5.28
N ASP A 117 -13.14 0.76 -5.60
CA ASP A 117 -14.36 0.95 -6.39
C ASP A 117 -15.49 1.58 -5.56
N GLU A 118 -16.64 1.82 -6.19
CA GLU A 118 -17.83 2.38 -5.54
C GLU A 118 -18.38 1.49 -4.41
N LYS A 119 -18.05 0.19 -4.41
CA LYS A 119 -18.41 -0.78 -3.38
C LYS A 119 -17.31 -0.96 -2.33
N ASN A 120 -16.26 -0.12 -2.37
CA ASN A 120 -15.10 -0.16 -1.49
C ASN A 120 -14.21 -1.40 -1.63
N PHE A 121 -14.28 -2.12 -2.75
CA PHE A 121 -13.32 -3.18 -3.05
C PHE A 121 -11.98 -2.60 -3.44
N LEU A 122 -10.91 -3.15 -2.87
CA LEU A 122 -9.54 -2.78 -3.12
C LEU A 122 -9.07 -3.39 -4.43
N GLY A 123 -8.52 -2.56 -5.29
CA GLY A 123 -7.83 -2.95 -6.50
C GLY A 123 -6.43 -2.37 -6.57
N VAL A 124 -5.60 -2.99 -7.40
CA VAL A 124 -4.26 -2.51 -7.71
C VAL A 124 -4.28 -1.91 -9.11
N LEU A 125 -3.65 -0.74 -9.26
CA LEU A 125 -3.45 -0.17 -10.59
C LEU A 125 -2.38 -0.94 -11.36
N ASP A 126 -2.66 -1.20 -12.64
CA ASP A 126 -1.66 -1.73 -13.55
C ASP A 126 -0.62 -0.64 -13.89
N ASP A 127 0.61 -1.04 -14.23
CA ASP A 127 1.71 -0.12 -14.52
C ASP A 127 1.43 0.76 -15.76
N SER A 128 0.37 0.44 -16.52
CA SER A 128 -0.11 1.19 -17.68
C SER A 128 -0.75 2.54 -17.34
N GLY A 129 -1.01 2.83 -16.06
CA GLY A 129 -1.52 4.14 -15.62
C GLY A 129 -2.94 4.46 -16.08
N SER A 130 -3.69 3.49 -16.61
CA SER A 130 -5.03 3.71 -17.19
C SER A 130 -6.14 3.99 -16.17
N GLY A 131 -5.82 4.04 -14.87
CA GLY A 131 -6.81 4.23 -13.80
C GLY A 131 -7.72 3.03 -13.54
N ASP A 132 -7.68 2.01 -14.41
CA ASP A 132 -8.49 0.80 -14.27
C ASP A 132 -7.87 -0.15 -13.26
N GLY A 133 -8.35 -0.05 -12.02
CA GLY A 133 -8.04 -1.00 -10.96
C GLY A 133 -8.36 -2.43 -11.39
N LYS A 134 -7.44 -3.34 -11.11
CA LYS A 134 -7.76 -4.77 -11.09
C LYS A 134 -8.26 -5.09 -9.70
N PHE A 135 -9.45 -5.65 -9.57
CA PHE A 135 -10.07 -5.97 -8.27
C PHE A 135 -10.12 -7.47 -7.99
N ASP A 136 -9.95 -8.29 -9.03
CA ASP A 136 -10.24 -9.72 -9.01
C ASP A 136 -8.99 -10.61 -8.88
N LYS A 137 -7.87 -10.06 -8.40
CA LYS A 137 -6.60 -10.81 -8.26
C LYS A 137 -6.17 -11.04 -6.81
N TRP A 138 -7.05 -10.82 -5.85
CA TRP A 138 -6.78 -11.13 -4.44
C TRP A 138 -7.05 -12.60 -4.11
N TYR A 139 -6.15 -13.18 -3.33
CA TYR A 139 -6.26 -14.53 -2.79
C TYR A 139 -5.82 -14.53 -1.33
N VAL A 140 -6.36 -15.44 -0.53
CA VAL A 140 -5.78 -15.84 0.75
C VAL A 140 -5.09 -17.18 0.54
N CYS A 141 -3.80 -17.26 0.88
CA CYS A 141 -3.00 -18.47 0.73
C CYS A 141 -2.23 -18.73 2.02
N ASP A 142 -2.00 -20.00 2.33
CA ASP A 142 -1.09 -20.41 3.38
C ASP A 142 0.35 -20.20 2.92
N ILE A 143 1.01 -19.18 3.48
CA ILE A 143 2.43 -18.91 3.20
C ILE A 143 3.25 -19.47 4.34
N ASN A 144 4.18 -20.38 4.02
CA ASN A 144 5.11 -20.92 4.99
C ASN A 144 6.40 -20.10 5.01
N THR A 145 6.65 -19.40 6.13
CA THR A 145 7.91 -18.67 6.39
C THR A 145 8.67 -19.24 7.59
N GLY A 146 8.44 -20.52 7.90
CA GLY A 146 8.83 -21.20 9.14
C GLY A 146 7.63 -21.46 10.07
N ILE A 147 6.59 -20.63 9.95
CA ILE A 147 5.24 -20.86 10.48
C ILE A 147 4.26 -20.58 9.34
N VAL A 148 3.16 -21.33 9.28
CA VAL A 148 2.11 -21.16 8.26
C VAL A 148 1.14 -20.08 8.73
N TYR A 149 1.00 -19.03 7.93
CA TYR A 149 -0.01 -17.98 8.15
C TYR A 149 -0.88 -17.81 6.91
N PRO A 150 -2.22 -17.77 7.06
CA PRO A 150 -3.09 -17.35 5.98
C PRO A 150 -2.81 -15.88 5.69
N SER A 151 -2.31 -15.60 4.49
CA SER A 151 -1.86 -14.28 4.09
C SER A 151 -2.58 -13.85 2.82
N VAL A 152 -2.93 -12.56 2.75
CA VAL A 152 -3.44 -11.99 1.51
C VAL A 152 -2.31 -11.82 0.50
N VAL A 153 -2.56 -12.27 -0.71
CA VAL A 153 -1.64 -12.15 -1.84
C VAL A 153 -2.36 -11.61 -3.06
N TRP A 154 -1.59 -10.97 -3.91
CA TRP A 154 -2.00 -10.49 -5.22
C TRP A 154 -1.45 -11.43 -6.30
N SER A 155 -2.29 -11.92 -7.21
CA SER A 155 -1.79 -12.80 -8.27
C SER A 155 -0.97 -12.05 -9.33
N SER A 156 0.20 -12.60 -9.67
CA SER A 156 1.02 -12.12 -10.78
C SER A 156 0.45 -12.70 -12.09
N GLY A 157 -0.15 -11.86 -12.94
CA GLY A 157 -0.71 -12.28 -14.22
C GLY A 157 -2.19 -12.70 -14.16
N ASN A 158 -2.62 -13.60 -15.06
CA ASN A 158 -4.03 -13.99 -15.24
C ASN A 158 -4.38 -15.36 -14.64
N LYS A 159 -3.42 -16.04 -14.02
CA LYS A 159 -3.62 -17.35 -13.40
C LYS A 159 -3.75 -17.19 -11.88
N ALA A 160 -4.31 -18.18 -11.20
CA ALA A 160 -4.23 -18.24 -9.75
C ALA A 160 -2.77 -18.49 -9.30
N PRO A 161 -2.37 -18.08 -8.08
CA PRO A 161 -1.07 -18.45 -7.53
C PRO A 161 -0.87 -19.97 -7.50
N GLN A 162 0.37 -20.43 -7.62
CA GLN A 162 0.70 -21.87 -7.69
C GLN A 162 0.63 -22.60 -6.33
N LEU A 163 0.04 -21.99 -5.30
CA LEU A 163 -0.13 -22.61 -3.99
C LEU A 163 -1.51 -23.27 -3.91
N ALA A 164 -1.54 -24.55 -3.54
CA ALA A 164 -2.78 -25.34 -3.49
C ALA A 164 -3.81 -24.81 -2.47
N SER A 165 -3.36 -24.09 -1.45
CA SER A 165 -4.20 -23.50 -0.39
C SER A 165 -4.96 -22.24 -0.82
N CYS A 166 -4.69 -21.69 -2.01
CA CYS A 166 -5.18 -20.36 -2.35
C CYS A 166 -6.70 -20.32 -2.59
N VAL A 167 -7.38 -19.51 -1.80
CA VAL A 167 -8.80 -19.20 -1.96
C VAL A 167 -8.95 -17.82 -2.58
N LYS A 168 -9.76 -17.70 -3.64
CA LYS A 168 -10.06 -16.40 -4.26
C LYS A 168 -10.93 -15.57 -3.33
N VAL A 169 -10.53 -14.32 -3.12
CA VAL A 169 -11.22 -13.39 -2.22
C VAL A 169 -11.35 -12.01 -2.85
N ASP A 170 -12.23 -11.21 -2.29
CA ASP A 170 -12.27 -9.77 -2.44
C ASP A 170 -11.76 -9.13 -1.13
N VAL A 171 -11.07 -8.00 -1.25
CA VAL A 171 -10.61 -7.20 -0.11
C VAL A 171 -11.40 -5.91 -0.11
N MET A 172 -12.07 -5.57 0.98
CA MET A 172 -12.94 -4.39 1.07
C MET A 172 -12.47 -3.47 2.19
N ARG A 173 -12.46 -2.16 1.98
CA ARG A 173 -12.32 -1.23 3.12
C ARG A 173 -13.64 -1.10 3.85
N ALA A 174 -13.62 -1.30 5.16
CA ALA A 174 -14.73 -1.11 6.06
C ALA A 174 -14.39 0.01 7.03
N PHE A 175 -15.26 1.00 7.10
CA PHE A 175 -15.10 2.08 8.03
C PHE A 175 -15.92 1.82 9.30
N ALA A 176 -15.37 2.20 10.45
CA ALA A 176 -16.14 2.32 11.68
C ALA A 176 -17.16 3.47 11.58
#